data_AF-A0A381T3L9-F1
#
_entry.id   AF-A0A381T3L9-F1
#
_cell.length_a   1.000
_cell.length_b   1.000
_cell.length_c   1.000
_cell.angle_alpha   90.00
_cell.angle_beta   90.00
_cell.angle_gamma   90.00
#
_symmetry.space_group_name_H-M   'P 1'
#
loop_
_entity.id
_entity.type
_entity.pdbx_description
1 polymer ?
#
loop_
_entity_poly.entity_id
_entity_poly.type
_entity_poly.pdbx_seq_one_letter_code
_entity_poly.pdbx_strand_id
1 'polypeptide(L)'
;MKSQYQSENKTDSSNLSSTVSSLARSFNLTIDKIQPTEEGEIMVSINQTEFVGLYEWLRELELKKGIVVSKASVRINTSRGSVSGVRAQLVLKIL
;
A
#
# COMPACT_ATOMS: atom_id res chain seq x y z
N MET A 1 29.67 -10.61 -19.69
CA MET A 1 29.18 -9.28 -19.24
C MET A 1 28.11 -9.50 -18.18
N LYS A 2 28.20 -8.73 -17.10
CA LYS A 2 27.59 -9.01 -15.79
C LYS A 2 26.07 -8.79 -15.79
N SER A 3 25.32 -9.78 -15.32
CA SER A 3 23.95 -9.61 -14.83
C SER A 3 24.02 -9.05 -13.41
N GLN A 4 24.10 -7.72 -13.29
CA GLN A 4 24.09 -7.00 -12.00
C GLN A 4 22.82 -6.18 -11.76
N TYR A 5 21.86 -6.18 -12.69
CA TYR A 5 20.66 -5.34 -12.63
C TYR A 5 19.52 -5.87 -11.74
N GLN A 6 19.63 -7.07 -11.16
CA GLN A 6 18.54 -7.67 -10.36
C GLN A 6 18.69 -7.50 -8.84
N SER A 7 19.85 -7.07 -8.35
CA SER A 7 20.18 -7.14 -6.91
C SER A 7 19.77 -5.89 -6.12
N GLU A 8 19.86 -4.70 -6.72
CA GLU A 8 19.60 -3.44 -6.02
C GLU A 8 18.09 -3.20 -5.83
N ASN A 9 17.28 -3.40 -6.88
CA ASN A 9 15.83 -3.11 -6.87
C ASN A 9 14.98 -4.00 -5.94
N LYS A 10 15.43 -5.23 -5.65
CA LYS A 10 14.74 -6.10 -4.68
C LYS A 10 14.86 -5.56 -3.26
N THR A 11 15.98 -4.92 -2.94
CA THR A 11 16.23 -4.36 -1.61
C THR A 11 15.27 -3.20 -1.35
N ASP A 12 15.10 -2.30 -2.31
CA ASP A 12 14.21 -1.14 -2.17
C ASP A 12 12.73 -1.51 -2.07
N SER A 13 12.25 -2.43 -2.93
CA SER A 13 10.87 -2.92 -2.86
C SER A 13 10.58 -3.75 -1.60
N SER A 14 11.57 -4.48 -1.09
CA SER A 14 11.44 -5.21 0.18
C SER A 14 11.36 -4.27 1.40
N ASN A 15 12.15 -3.18 1.38
CA ASN A 15 12.11 -2.12 2.38
C ASN A 15 10.82 -1.30 2.32
N LEU A 16 10.30 -1.06 1.10
CA LEU A 16 9.00 -0.42 0.89
C LEU A 16 7.87 -1.28 1.47
N SER A 17 7.84 -2.57 1.14
CA SER A 17 6.82 -3.51 1.61
C SER A 17 6.77 -3.60 3.14
N SER A 18 7.94 -3.66 3.79
CA SER A 18 8.04 -3.73 5.25
C SER A 18 7.63 -2.42 5.93
N THR A 19 8.01 -1.27 5.36
CA THR A 19 7.61 0.06 5.85
C THR A 19 6.09 0.26 5.76
N VAL A 20 5.50 -0.06 4.61
CA VAL A 20 4.06 0.04 4.32
C VAL A 20 3.27 -0.86 5.26
N SER A 21 3.70 -2.11 5.45
CA SER A 21 3.06 -3.06 6.37
C SER A 21 3.14 -2.64 7.83
N SER A 22 4.30 -2.11 8.26
CA SER A 22 4.50 -1.70 9.64
C SER A 22 3.64 -0.49 10.00
N LEU A 23 3.54 0.48 9.08
CA LEU A 23 2.70 1.65 9.30
C LEU A 23 1.21 1.32 9.25
N ALA A 24 0.76 0.40 8.38
CA ALA A 24 -0.65 0.01 8.31
C ALA A 24 -1.21 -0.49 9.67
N ARG A 25 -0.38 -1.22 10.42
CA ARG A 25 -0.75 -1.73 11.75
C ARG A 25 -1.02 -0.63 12.77
N SER A 26 -0.41 0.55 12.67
CA SER A 26 -0.70 1.66 13.59
C SER A 26 -2.04 2.34 13.31
N PHE A 27 -2.67 2.07 12.17
CA PHE A 27 -3.97 2.60 11.77
C PHE A 27 -5.08 1.54 11.77
N ASN A 28 -4.87 0.41 12.45
CA ASN A 28 -5.79 -0.75 12.44
C ASN A 28 -6.16 -1.22 11.03
N LEU A 29 -5.24 -1.05 10.07
CA LEU A 29 -5.43 -1.42 8.68
C LEU A 29 -4.74 -2.76 8.42
N THR A 30 -5.52 -3.73 7.96
CA THR A 30 -4.99 -5.03 7.53
C THR A 30 -4.70 -4.97 6.05
N ILE A 31 -3.44 -5.23 5.68
CA ILE A 31 -3.06 -5.45 4.29
C ILE A 31 -3.23 -6.94 3.98
N ASP A 32 -4.10 -7.25 3.03
CA ASP A 32 -4.37 -8.62 2.60
C ASP A 32 -3.30 -9.14 1.65
N LYS A 33 -2.74 -8.25 0.80
CA LYS A 33 -1.74 -8.64 -0.19
C LYS A 33 -0.79 -7.49 -0.50
N ILE A 34 0.49 -7.82 -0.60
CA ILE A 34 1.51 -6.96 -1.22
C ILE A 34 2.15 -7.73 -2.36
N GLN A 35 2.26 -7.09 -3.51
CA GLN A 35 2.91 -7.64 -4.69
C GLN A 35 3.84 -6.59 -5.29
N PRO A 36 5.10 -6.92 -5.60
CA PRO A 36 5.89 -6.09 -6.49
C PRO A 36 5.19 -5.94 -7.85
N THR A 37 5.26 -4.75 -8.43
CA THR A 37 4.76 -4.49 -9.79
C THR A 37 5.92 -4.17 -10.73
N GLU A 38 5.85 -3.06 -11.46
CA GLU A 38 6.95 -2.50 -12.25
C GLU A 38 7.96 -1.76 -11.33
N GLU A 39 9.11 -1.38 -11.89
CA GLU A 39 10.26 -0.72 -11.26
C GLU A 39 9.98 -0.01 -9.91
N GLY A 40 10.38 -0.63 -8.80
CA GLY A 40 10.36 -0.01 -7.46
C GLY A 40 8.97 0.23 -6.87
N GLU A 41 7.89 -0.16 -7.55
CA GLU A 41 6.52 -0.01 -7.07
C GLU A 41 6.00 -1.30 -6.41
N ILE A 42 5.07 -1.13 -5.48
CA ILE A 42 4.30 -2.24 -4.92
C ILE A 42 2.80 -1.99 -5.09
N MET A 43 2.07 -3.06 -5.40
CA MET A 43 0.62 -3.10 -5.31
C MET A 43 0.19 -3.62 -3.94
N VAL A 44 -0.67 -2.86 -3.28
CA VAL A 44 -1.25 -3.19 -1.99
C VAL A 44 -2.75 -3.40 -2.15
N SER A 45 -3.23 -4.55 -1.68
CA SER A 45 -4.66 -4.88 -1.61
C SER A 45 -5.15 -4.87 -0.17
N ILE A 46 -6.27 -4.19 0.05
CA ILE A 46 -6.97 -4.08 1.33
C ILE A 46 -8.42 -4.41 1.05
N ASN A 47 -8.93 -5.47 1.65
CA ASN A 47 -10.28 -5.97 1.42
C ASN A 47 -11.32 -5.29 2.29
N GLN A 48 -10.94 -4.81 3.47
CA GLN A 48 -11.85 -4.19 4.42
C GLN A 48 -11.09 -3.27 5.39
N THR A 49 -11.44 -2.00 5.40
CA THR A 49 -10.98 -1.01 6.37
C THR A 49 -11.97 0.14 6.49
N GLU A 50 -11.88 0.94 7.54
CA GLU A 50 -12.60 2.22 7.59
C GLU A 50 -11.93 3.23 6.66
N PHE A 51 -12.73 4.06 6.00
CA PHE A 51 -12.19 5.05 5.06
C PHE A 51 -11.26 6.06 5.74
N VAL A 52 -11.56 6.46 6.97
CA VAL A 52 -10.72 7.38 7.74
C VAL A 52 -9.34 6.78 8.02
N GLY A 53 -9.29 5.52 8.49
CA GLY A 53 -8.02 4.82 8.73
C GLY A 53 -7.19 4.64 7.46
N LEU A 54 -7.83 4.35 6.33
CA LEU A 54 -7.17 4.32 5.02
C LEU A 54 -6.55 5.68 4.66
N TYR A 55 -7.32 6.76 4.82
CA TYR A 55 -6.84 8.11 4.49
C TYR A 55 -5.69 8.56 5.39
N GLU A 56 -5.78 8.35 6.70
CA GLU A 56 -4.73 8.73 7.64
C GLU A 56 -3.43 7.96 7.37
N TRP A 57 -3.53 6.67 7.08
CA TRP A 57 -2.39 5.84 6.69
C TRP A 57 -1.71 6.35 5.41
N LEU A 58 -2.49 6.68 4.37
CA LEU A 58 -1.96 7.25 3.13
C LEU A 58 -1.27 8.59 3.35
N ARG A 59 -1.89 9.47 4.14
CA ARG A 59 -1.31 10.78 4.50
C ARG A 59 0.00 10.62 5.25
N GLU A 60 0.11 9.64 6.13
CA GLU A 60 1.31 9.40 6.94
C GLU A 60 2.45 8.75 6.13
N LEU A 61 2.11 7.88 5.16
CA LEU A 61 3.06 7.40 4.16
C LEU A 61 3.68 8.58 3.39
N GLU A 62 2.87 9.51 2.92
CA GLU A 62 3.34 10.66 2.15
C GLU A 62 4.20 11.59 3.02
N LEU A 63 3.66 12.07 4.14
CA LEU A 63 4.29 13.13 4.94
C LEU A 63 5.55 12.67 5.69
N LYS A 64 5.61 11.42 6.13
CA LYS A 64 6.72 10.94 6.99
C LYS A 64 7.67 9.98 6.28
N LYS A 65 7.23 9.33 5.21
CA LYS A 65 8.02 8.29 4.53
C LYS A 65 8.33 8.63 3.07
N GLY A 66 7.75 9.71 2.53
CA GLY A 66 7.91 10.04 1.11
C GLY A 66 7.36 8.96 0.19
N ILE A 67 6.37 8.18 0.66
CA ILE A 67 5.72 7.12 -0.11
C ILE A 67 4.40 7.66 -0.63
N VAL A 68 4.22 7.64 -1.94
CA VAL A 68 3.05 8.19 -2.63
C VAL A 68 2.26 7.14 -3.36
N VAL A 69 0.97 7.42 -3.58
CA VAL A 69 0.09 6.58 -4.38
C VAL A 69 0.18 6.99 -5.86
N SER A 70 0.65 6.10 -6.73
CA SER A 70 0.68 6.36 -8.17
C SER A 70 -0.64 5.98 -8.86
N LYS A 71 -1.34 4.97 -8.36
CA LYS A 71 -2.66 4.52 -8.85
C LYS A 71 -3.54 4.06 -7.69
N ALA A 72 -4.83 4.36 -7.74
CA ALA A 72 -5.78 3.96 -6.70
C ALA A 72 -7.12 3.49 -7.29
N SER A 73 -7.65 2.43 -6.70
CA SER A 73 -9.05 2.01 -6.85
C SER A 73 -9.62 1.78 -5.45
N VAL A 74 -10.55 2.65 -5.02
CA VAL A 74 -11.25 2.52 -3.74
C VAL A 74 -12.72 2.27 -4.01
N ARG A 75 -13.29 1.26 -3.35
CA ARG A 75 -14.71 0.89 -3.49
C ARG A 75 -15.33 0.71 -2.12
N ILE A 76 -16.59 1.12 -1.98
CA ILE A 76 -17.36 0.82 -0.78
C ILE A 76 -17.60 -0.68 -0.65
N ASN A 77 -17.58 -1.16 0.58
CA ASN A 77 -18.14 -2.44 0.96
C ASN A 77 -19.49 -2.20 1.62
N THR A 78 -20.46 -3.04 1.28
CA THR A 78 -21.80 -2.98 1.84
C THR A 78 -22.12 -4.29 2.53
N SER A 79 -22.69 -4.23 3.74
CA SER A 79 -23.21 -5.37 4.47
C SER A 79 -24.64 -5.08 4.90
N ARG A 80 -25.58 -5.98 4.57
CA ARG A 80 -27.01 -5.83 4.89
C ARG A 80 -27.61 -4.47 4.50
N GLY A 81 -27.20 -3.93 3.35
CA GLY A 81 -27.71 -2.65 2.83
C GLY A 81 -27.08 -1.40 3.45
N SER A 82 -26.14 -1.53 4.38
CA SER A 82 -25.40 -0.40 4.97
C SER A 82 -23.94 -0.41 4.54
N VAL A 83 -23.33 0.78 4.45
CA VAL A 83 -21.88 0.90 4.22
C VAL A 83 -21.15 0.29 5.41
N SER A 84 -20.30 -0.70 5.15
CA SER A 84 -19.53 -1.40 6.18
C SER A 84 -18.05 -1.05 6.16
N GLY A 85 -17.59 -0.27 5.17
CA GLY A 85 -16.21 0.18 5.04
C GLY A 85 -15.81 0.31 3.57
N VAL A 86 -14.52 0.21 3.30
CA VAL A 86 -13.96 0.26 1.95
C VAL A 86 -12.98 -0.88 1.70
N ARG A 87 -12.84 -1.24 0.43
CA ARG A 87 -11.71 -1.98 -0.12
C ARG A 87 -10.89 -1.09 -1.02
N ALA A 88 -9.58 -1.29 -1.02
CA ALA A 88 -8.64 -0.50 -1.79
C ALA A 88 -7.64 -1.39 -2.50
N GLN A 89 -7.30 -1.00 -3.72
CA GLN A 89 -6.13 -1.48 -4.43
C GLN A 89 -5.30 -0.28 -4.83
N LEU A 90 -4.06 -0.25 -4.37
CA LEU A 90 -3.19 0.90 -4.44
C LEU A 90 -1.87 0.49 -5.06
N VAL A 91 -1.29 1.34 -5.89
CA VAL A 91 0.11 1.22 -6.31
C VAL A 91 0.89 2.30 -5.59
N LEU A 92 1.90 1.89 -4.84
CA LEU A 92 2.73 2.74 -3.98
C LEU A 92 4.16 2.76 -4.48
N LYS A 93 4.79 3.92 -4.37
CA LYS A 93 6.21 4.12 -4.72
C LYS A 93 6.86 5.14 -3.81
N ILE A 94 8.18 5.11 -3.73
CA ILE A 94 8.98 6.16 -3.07
C ILE A 94 9.11 7.35 -4.04
N LEU A 95 9.09 8.58 -3.51
CA LEU A 95 9.34 9.82 -4.24
C LEU A 95 10.79 9.94 -4.74
#